data_AF-A0AAN7UEC0-F1
#
_entry.id   AF-A0AAN7UEC0-F1
#
_cell.length_a   1.000
_cell.length_b   1.000
_cell.length_c   1.000
_cell.angle_alpha   90.00
_cell.angle_beta   90.00
_cell.angle_gamma   90.00
#
_symmetry.space_group_name_H-M   'P 1'
#
loop_
_entity.id
_entity.type
_entity.pdbx_description
1 polymer ?
#
loop_
_entity_poly.entity_id
_entity_poly.type
_entity_poly.pdbx_seq_one_letter_code
_entity_poly.pdbx_strand_id
1 'polypeptide(L)'
;MFLVKASTKKTPQPSPVFHSAIEKVQGGPRTFAGTPDRLSALRGACLIRDHHRCVISHSFDSSEAQARMDKAGETNALDDDGNLLYQDPNRPGPLEMAHIIPHSLMKVDANHELSPSKKAALAILNMFDTGVVHLIEAGDIDRPRNALTLTRPFHVHFGEFQIFFEPVADSQPHTYRIDSFLSRYILPEFPLTRTLYLSENRTIDPPSARLLALHRAIAHIIHFSAAAEYIDKLLREMEGQGVCAADGSTEIDRLLTLGLRGWSVST
;
A
#
# COMPACT_ATOMS: atom_id res chain seq x y z
N MET A 1 2.06 -6.00 15.12
CA MET A 1 0.94 -5.31 14.44
C MET A 1 1.13 -3.80 14.33
N PHE A 2 1.45 -3.11 15.43
CA PHE A 2 1.82 -1.68 15.44
C PHE A 2 2.78 -1.30 14.30
N LEU A 3 3.90 -2.03 14.15
CA LEU A 3 4.88 -1.77 13.08
C LEU A 3 4.35 -1.92 11.65
N VAL A 4 3.38 -2.79 11.41
CA VAL A 4 2.80 -3.00 10.08
C VAL A 4 1.93 -1.79 9.73
N LYS A 5 1.08 -1.32 10.66
CA LYS A 5 0.27 -0.10 10.50
C LYS A 5 1.12 1.17 10.43
N ALA A 6 2.17 1.30 11.23
CA ALA A 6 3.08 2.46 11.18
C ALA A 6 3.91 2.53 9.89
N SER A 7 4.09 1.39 9.22
CA SER A 7 4.89 1.25 7.99
C SER A 7 4.19 1.77 6.73
N THR A 8 2.85 1.72 6.68
CA THR A 8 2.07 2.18 5.51
C THR A 8 2.15 3.68 5.30
N LYS A 9 2.32 4.47 6.37
CA LYS A 9 2.48 5.94 6.31
C LYS A 9 3.75 6.41 5.60
N LYS A 10 4.71 5.52 5.28
CA LYS A 10 6.05 5.87 4.77
C LYS A 10 6.31 5.46 3.32
N THR A 11 5.29 5.08 2.55
CA THR A 11 5.48 4.70 1.14
C THR A 11 5.84 5.93 0.29
N PRO A 12 7.08 6.02 -0.26
CA PRO A 12 7.46 7.11 -1.13
C PRO A 12 6.66 7.02 -2.45
N GLN A 13 6.05 8.12 -2.89
CA GLN A 13 5.45 8.18 -4.21
C GLN A 13 6.52 8.52 -5.24
N PRO A 14 6.81 7.65 -6.23
CA PRO A 14 7.80 7.96 -7.25
C PRO A 14 7.27 9.01 -8.22
N SER A 15 8.13 9.96 -8.59
CA SER A 15 7.89 10.95 -9.65
C SER A 15 7.72 10.28 -11.02
N PRO A 16 7.10 10.95 -12.01
CA PRO A 16 6.94 10.42 -13.37
C PRO A 16 8.27 9.98 -13.99
N VAL A 17 8.23 8.98 -14.88
CA VAL A 17 9.40 8.30 -15.50
C VAL A 17 10.44 9.28 -16.07
N PHE A 18 10.02 10.45 -16.56
CA PHE A 18 10.90 11.47 -17.11
C PHE A 18 11.83 12.14 -16.08
N HIS A 19 11.46 12.20 -14.80
CA HIS A 19 12.26 12.85 -13.76
C HIS A 19 13.42 11.98 -13.26
N SER A 20 13.28 10.65 -13.22
CA SER A 20 14.33 9.73 -12.76
C SER A 20 15.54 9.71 -13.72
N ALA A 21 15.33 10.04 -15.00
CA ALA A 21 16.41 10.12 -15.98
C ALA A 21 17.39 11.28 -15.70
N ILE A 22 16.94 12.38 -15.07
CA ILE A 22 17.75 13.58 -14.83
C ILE A 22 18.68 13.38 -13.61
N GLU A 23 18.30 12.56 -12.62
CA GLU A 23 19.14 12.26 -11.44
C GLU A 23 20.37 11.39 -11.77
N LYS A 24 20.45 10.82 -13.00
CA LYS A 24 21.53 9.91 -13.42
C LYS A 24 22.89 10.55 -13.68
N VAL A 25 23.02 11.88 -13.62
CA VAL A 25 24.30 12.56 -13.91
C VAL A 25 25.27 12.56 -12.72
N GLN A 26 24.85 12.18 -11.51
CA GLN A 26 25.73 12.12 -10.33
C GLN A 26 25.79 10.70 -9.76
N GLY A 27 26.82 9.95 -10.18
CA GLY A 27 27.02 8.54 -9.83
C GLY A 27 27.20 8.29 -8.33
N GLY A 28 26.40 7.36 -7.79
CA GLY A 28 26.54 6.80 -6.44
C GLY A 28 26.33 5.27 -6.43
N PRO A 29 26.75 4.55 -5.38
CA PRO A 29 26.79 3.09 -5.35
C PRO A 29 25.39 2.45 -5.38
N ARG A 30 25.26 1.33 -6.09
CA ARG A 30 24.00 0.58 -6.27
C ARG A 30 23.55 -0.11 -4.97
N THR A 31 22.52 0.43 -4.33
CA THR A 31 21.77 -0.18 -3.23
C THR A 31 20.74 -1.19 -3.76
N PHE A 32 20.64 -2.36 -3.13
CA PHE A 32 19.79 -3.48 -3.55
C PHE A 32 18.31 -3.40 -3.09
N ALA A 33 17.90 -2.32 -2.42
CA ALA A 33 16.52 -2.10 -1.97
C ALA A 33 15.98 -0.75 -2.45
N GLY A 34 14.88 -0.77 -3.22
CA GLY A 34 14.03 0.40 -3.51
C GLY A 34 14.70 1.55 -4.26
N THR A 35 15.38 1.30 -5.39
CA THR A 35 15.82 2.41 -6.24
C THR A 35 14.58 3.16 -6.80
N PRO A 36 14.63 4.50 -6.94
CA PRO A 36 13.54 5.27 -7.54
C PRO A 36 13.07 4.69 -8.88
N ASP A 37 14.00 4.17 -9.68
CA ASP A 37 13.73 3.49 -10.95
C ASP A 37 12.83 2.25 -10.78
N ARG A 38 13.03 1.43 -9.75
CA ARG A 38 12.19 0.24 -9.49
C ARG A 38 10.78 0.62 -9.08
N LEU A 39 10.64 1.63 -8.22
CA LEU A 39 9.32 2.12 -7.81
C LEU A 39 8.57 2.76 -8.98
N SER A 40 9.28 3.51 -9.84
CA SER A 40 8.72 4.08 -11.06
C SER A 40 8.25 2.99 -12.03
N ALA A 41 9.08 1.95 -12.24
CA ALA A 41 8.71 0.80 -13.08
C ALA A 41 7.51 0.02 -12.51
N LEU A 42 7.47 -0.22 -11.19
CA LEU A 42 6.33 -0.84 -10.53
C LEU A 42 5.04 -0.02 -10.73
N ARG A 43 5.11 1.31 -10.51
CA ARG A 43 3.96 2.20 -10.73
C ARG A 43 3.46 2.12 -12.17
N GLY A 44 4.35 2.21 -13.15
CA GLY A 44 3.98 2.08 -14.57
C GLY A 44 3.32 0.74 -14.88
N ALA A 45 3.86 -0.36 -14.35
CA ALA A 45 3.27 -1.69 -14.53
C ALA A 45 1.88 -1.80 -13.89
N CYS A 46 1.67 -1.25 -12.70
CA CYS A 46 0.37 -1.24 -12.04
C CYS A 46 -0.66 -0.38 -12.80
N LEU A 47 -0.26 0.79 -13.31
CA LEU A 47 -1.16 1.63 -14.12
C LEU A 47 -1.61 0.91 -15.39
N ILE A 48 -0.68 0.28 -16.13
CA ILE A 48 -1.02 -0.51 -17.32
C ILE A 48 -1.92 -1.68 -16.97
N ARG A 49 -1.59 -2.45 -15.93
CA ARG A 49 -2.40 -3.59 -15.49
C ARG A 49 -3.82 -3.18 -15.10
N ASP A 50 -3.96 -2.07 -14.40
CA ASP A 50 -5.22 -1.59 -13.84
C ASP A 50 -5.96 -0.65 -14.81
N HIS A 51 -5.59 -0.64 -16.10
CA HIS A 51 -6.24 0.15 -17.15
C HIS A 51 -6.27 1.65 -16.84
N HIS A 52 -5.21 2.15 -16.20
CA HIS A 52 -5.10 3.52 -15.69
C HIS A 52 -6.28 3.93 -14.80
N ARG A 53 -6.87 2.98 -14.07
CA ARG A 53 -8.01 3.21 -13.18
C ARG A 53 -7.67 2.84 -11.75
N CYS A 54 -8.31 3.55 -10.82
CA CYS A 54 -8.37 3.11 -9.44
C CYS A 54 -9.14 1.80 -9.34
N VAL A 55 -8.57 0.78 -8.70
CA VAL A 55 -9.22 -0.53 -8.56
C VAL A 55 -10.50 -0.52 -7.70
N ILE A 56 -10.77 0.57 -6.98
CA ILE A 56 -11.95 0.74 -6.11
C ILE A 56 -13.00 1.62 -6.78
N SER A 57 -12.72 2.91 -7.04
CA SER A 57 -13.71 3.82 -7.66
C SER A 57 -13.84 3.66 -9.16
N HIS A 58 -12.91 2.99 -9.83
CA HIS A 58 -12.73 3.07 -11.29
C HIS A 58 -12.43 4.48 -11.83
N SER A 59 -12.13 5.47 -10.98
CA SER A 59 -11.66 6.78 -11.43
C SER A 59 -10.41 6.62 -12.31
N PHE A 60 -10.44 7.25 -13.48
CA PHE A 60 -9.32 7.23 -14.42
C PHE A 60 -8.20 8.19 -13.99
N ASP A 61 -6.95 7.91 -14.38
CA ASP A 61 -5.82 8.80 -14.08
C ASP A 61 -5.96 10.15 -14.78
N SER A 62 -5.97 11.22 -14.00
CA SER A 62 -6.18 12.57 -14.54
C SER A 62 -5.06 13.04 -15.48
N SER A 63 -3.82 12.59 -15.26
CA SER A 63 -2.68 13.00 -16.10
C SER A 63 -2.72 12.26 -17.45
N GLU A 64 -3.03 10.96 -17.41
CA GLU A 64 -3.22 10.16 -18.61
C GLU A 64 -4.44 10.62 -19.41
N ALA A 65 -5.55 10.95 -18.75
CA ALA A 65 -6.72 11.51 -19.41
C ALA A 65 -6.37 12.80 -20.16
N GLN A 66 -5.69 13.75 -19.50
CA GLN A 66 -5.28 15.00 -20.13
C GLN A 66 -4.35 14.74 -21.32
N ALA A 67 -3.35 13.87 -21.16
CA ALA A 67 -2.42 13.54 -22.24
C ALA A 67 -3.12 12.93 -23.47
N ARG A 68 -4.14 12.09 -23.27
CA ARG A 68 -4.95 11.54 -24.36
C ARG A 68 -5.84 12.59 -25.01
N MET A 69 -6.43 13.49 -24.22
CA MET A 69 -7.24 14.60 -24.72
C MET A 69 -6.41 15.61 -25.52
N ASP A 70 -5.19 15.92 -25.09
CA ASP A 70 -4.27 16.80 -25.83
C ASP A 70 -3.92 16.22 -27.21
N LYS A 71 -3.90 14.88 -27.34
CA LYS A 71 -3.56 14.17 -28.59
C LYS A 71 -4.75 13.93 -29.51
N ALA A 72 -5.90 13.52 -28.97
CA ALA A 72 -7.07 13.10 -29.75
C ALA A 72 -8.20 14.14 -29.80
N GLY A 73 -8.15 15.14 -28.92
CA GLY A 73 -9.25 16.06 -28.63
C GLY A 73 -10.16 15.55 -27.52
N GLU A 74 -10.77 16.48 -26.78
CA GLU A 74 -11.60 16.22 -25.60
C GLU A 74 -12.73 15.22 -25.86
N THR A 75 -13.38 15.31 -27.03
CA THR A 75 -14.52 14.45 -27.38
C THR A 75 -14.15 13.13 -28.05
N ASN A 76 -12.86 12.86 -28.32
CA ASN A 76 -12.43 11.64 -29.01
C ASN A 76 -11.44 10.80 -28.20
N ALA A 77 -10.95 11.30 -27.07
CA ALA A 77 -10.02 10.57 -26.22
C ALA A 77 -10.68 9.32 -25.63
N LEU A 78 -10.00 8.18 -25.74
CA LEU A 78 -10.48 6.87 -25.30
C LEU A 78 -9.72 6.38 -24.06
N ASP A 79 -10.40 5.67 -23.19
CA ASP A 79 -9.79 4.87 -22.12
C ASP A 79 -9.15 3.59 -22.68
N ASP A 80 -8.54 2.80 -21.81
CA ASP A 80 -7.87 1.54 -22.16
C ASP A 80 -8.85 0.46 -22.67
N ASP A 81 -10.15 0.61 -22.39
CA ASP A 81 -11.22 -0.29 -22.82
C ASP A 81 -11.91 0.20 -24.12
N GLY A 82 -11.47 1.32 -24.69
CA GLY A 82 -12.02 1.91 -25.91
C GLY A 82 -13.27 2.77 -25.70
N ASN A 83 -13.62 3.13 -24.47
CA ASN A 83 -14.73 4.03 -24.15
C ASN A 83 -14.29 5.50 -24.15
N LEU A 84 -15.22 6.40 -24.44
CA LEU A 84 -14.95 7.84 -24.48
C LEU A 84 -14.73 8.40 -23.07
N LEU A 85 -13.56 8.99 -22.81
CA LEU A 85 -13.19 9.54 -21.50
C LEU A 85 -14.13 10.66 -21.04
N TYR A 86 -14.61 11.51 -21.95
CA TYR A 86 -15.54 12.60 -21.60
C TYR A 86 -16.93 12.11 -21.17
N GLN A 87 -17.26 10.83 -21.44
CA GLN A 87 -18.49 10.18 -21.00
C GLN A 87 -18.30 9.32 -19.75
N ASP A 88 -17.09 9.27 -19.18
CA ASP A 88 -16.84 8.49 -17.98
C ASP A 88 -17.69 9.00 -16.81
N PRO A 89 -18.52 8.15 -16.17
CA PRO A 89 -19.33 8.57 -15.03
C PRO A 89 -18.48 8.90 -13.80
N ASN A 90 -17.24 8.40 -13.73
CA ASN A 90 -16.34 8.62 -12.61
C ASN A 90 -15.44 9.80 -12.91
N ARG A 91 -15.43 10.78 -11.99
CA ARG A 91 -14.49 11.89 -12.09
C ARG A 91 -13.05 11.37 -12.08
N PRO A 92 -12.20 11.79 -13.05
CA PRO A 92 -10.79 11.41 -13.06
C PRO A 92 -10.07 12.02 -11.85
N GLY A 93 -8.99 11.37 -11.43
CA GLY A 93 -8.19 11.82 -10.30
C GLY A 93 -6.77 11.30 -10.35
N PRO A 94 -5.85 11.87 -9.57
CA PRO A 94 -4.49 11.37 -9.49
C PRO A 94 -4.47 9.97 -8.89
N LEU A 95 -3.79 9.04 -9.56
CA LEU A 95 -3.61 7.68 -9.08
C LEU A 95 -2.26 7.48 -8.41
N GLU A 96 -2.25 6.70 -7.35
CA GLU A 96 -1.08 6.31 -6.56
C GLU A 96 -0.93 4.79 -6.55
N MET A 97 0.32 4.34 -6.43
CA MET A 97 0.61 2.94 -6.20
C MET A 97 0.72 2.69 -4.71
N ALA A 98 -0.05 1.72 -4.23
CA ALA A 98 -0.12 1.31 -2.84
C ALA A 98 0.34 -0.14 -2.70
N HIS A 99 1.36 -0.39 -1.87
CA HIS A 99 1.73 -1.76 -1.53
C HIS A 99 0.65 -2.41 -0.64
N ILE A 100 0.33 -3.68 -0.89
CA ILE A 100 -0.59 -4.49 -0.07
C ILE A 100 0.07 -4.80 1.28
N ILE A 101 1.27 -5.38 1.23
CA ILE A 101 2.15 -5.50 2.40
C ILE A 101 3.21 -4.41 2.33
N PRO A 102 3.37 -3.58 3.38
CA PRO A 102 4.12 -2.33 3.28
C PRO A 102 5.61 -2.54 2.94
N HIS A 103 6.11 -1.78 1.96
CA HIS A 103 7.52 -1.84 1.53
C HIS A 103 8.51 -1.64 2.68
N SER A 104 8.22 -0.74 3.63
CA SER A 104 9.14 -0.42 4.71
C SER A 104 9.43 -1.57 5.67
N LEU A 105 8.64 -2.65 5.66
CA LEU A 105 8.95 -3.88 6.40
C LEU A 105 10.23 -4.56 5.90
N MET A 106 10.54 -4.40 4.61
CA MET A 106 11.73 -4.98 3.97
C MET A 106 12.88 -3.99 3.82
N LYS A 107 12.69 -2.73 4.19
CA LYS A 107 13.75 -1.73 4.17
C LYS A 107 14.80 -2.06 5.23
N VAL A 108 16.05 -2.29 4.83
CA VAL A 108 17.19 -2.48 5.72
C VAL A 108 17.79 -1.15 6.17
N ASP A 109 18.54 -1.16 7.26
CA ASP A 109 19.28 0.00 7.76
C ASP A 109 20.63 0.19 7.02
N ALA A 110 21.45 1.12 7.51
CA ALA A 110 22.77 1.42 6.94
C ALA A 110 23.71 0.21 6.97
N ASN A 111 23.52 -0.71 7.91
CA ASN A 111 24.30 -1.95 8.04
C ASN A 111 23.71 -3.10 7.21
N HIS A 112 22.68 -2.81 6.41
CA HIS A 112 21.96 -3.77 5.57
C HIS A 112 21.23 -4.86 6.38
N GLU A 113 20.88 -4.54 7.62
CA GLU A 113 20.11 -5.43 8.48
C GLU A 113 18.67 -4.96 8.67
N LEU A 114 17.78 -5.93 8.87
CA LEU A 114 16.44 -5.65 9.38
C LEU A 114 16.51 -5.41 10.88
N SER A 115 15.85 -4.35 11.35
CA SER A 115 15.69 -4.09 12.78
C SER A 115 14.99 -5.28 13.46
N PRO A 116 15.25 -5.55 14.75
CA PRO A 116 14.58 -6.60 15.50
C PRO A 116 13.05 -6.53 15.41
N SER A 117 12.52 -5.30 15.41
CA SER A 117 11.10 -5.01 15.25
C SER A 117 10.51 -5.45 13.90
N LYS A 118 11.27 -5.29 12.80
CA LYS A 118 10.88 -5.78 11.47
C LYS A 118 10.97 -7.29 11.39
N LYS A 119 12.04 -7.90 11.93
CA LYS A 119 12.19 -9.36 12.03
C LYS A 119 11.00 -9.98 12.79
N ALA A 120 10.61 -9.40 13.91
CA ALA A 120 9.43 -9.82 14.68
C ALA A 120 8.13 -9.65 13.89
N ALA A 121 7.96 -8.53 13.17
CA ALA A 121 6.78 -8.33 12.32
C ALA A 121 6.68 -9.41 11.22
N LEU A 122 7.79 -9.73 10.54
CA LEU A 122 7.82 -10.80 9.53
C LEU A 122 7.53 -12.18 10.13
N ALA A 123 8.04 -12.48 11.32
CA ALA A 123 7.72 -13.72 12.02
C ALA A 123 6.21 -13.84 12.30
N ILE A 124 5.57 -12.75 12.74
CA ILE A 124 4.10 -12.70 12.96
C ILE A 124 3.35 -12.90 11.64
N LEU A 125 3.79 -12.30 10.53
CA LEU A 125 3.16 -12.54 9.22
C LEU A 125 3.21 -14.03 8.84
N ASN A 126 4.36 -14.68 9.05
CA ASN A 126 4.51 -16.12 8.82
C ASN A 126 3.69 -17.00 9.77
N MET A 127 3.35 -16.50 10.97
CA MET A 127 2.42 -17.19 11.87
C MET A 127 0.98 -17.13 11.37
N PHE A 128 0.57 -16.00 10.77
CA PHE A 128 -0.77 -15.86 10.19
C PHE A 128 -0.91 -16.62 8.86
N ASP A 129 0.14 -16.61 8.06
CA ASP A 129 0.15 -17.27 6.76
C ASP A 129 1.55 -17.82 6.46
N THR A 130 1.70 -19.14 6.60
CA THR A 130 3.02 -19.81 6.55
C THR A 130 3.70 -19.67 5.19
N GLY A 131 4.87 -19.03 5.18
CA GLY A 131 5.66 -18.83 3.95
C GLY A 131 5.18 -17.65 3.11
N VAL A 132 4.31 -16.77 3.66
CA VAL A 132 3.88 -15.55 2.97
C VAL A 132 5.03 -14.56 2.78
N VAL A 133 6.04 -14.60 3.66
CA VAL A 133 7.19 -13.71 3.60
C VAL A 133 8.00 -13.92 2.32
N HIS A 134 8.08 -15.15 1.79
CA HIS A 134 8.71 -15.44 0.50
C HIS A 134 8.07 -14.70 -0.68
N LEU A 135 6.82 -14.24 -0.57
CA LEU A 135 6.16 -13.46 -1.62
C LEU A 135 6.59 -12.00 -1.66
N ILE A 136 7.31 -11.55 -0.63
CA ILE A 136 7.69 -10.14 -0.42
C ILE A 136 9.16 -9.99 -0.05
N GLU A 137 9.96 -11.06 -0.09
CA GLU A 137 11.38 -11.04 0.25
C GLU A 137 12.22 -10.31 -0.80
N ALA A 138 13.23 -9.56 -0.34
CA ALA A 138 14.23 -8.92 -1.18
C ALA A 138 13.64 -8.13 -2.37
N GLY A 139 13.83 -8.64 -3.59
CA GLY A 139 13.34 -8.00 -4.80
C GLY A 139 11.82 -8.10 -4.98
N ASP A 140 11.15 -9.03 -4.31
CA ASP A 140 9.75 -9.34 -4.56
C ASP A 140 8.77 -8.42 -3.84
N ILE A 141 9.25 -7.60 -2.90
CA ILE A 141 8.45 -6.54 -2.25
C ILE A 141 7.88 -5.54 -3.26
N ASP A 142 8.64 -5.26 -4.34
CA ASP A 142 8.29 -4.30 -5.39
C ASP A 142 7.74 -5.00 -6.65
N ARG A 143 7.07 -6.14 -6.48
CA ARG A 143 6.35 -6.83 -7.57
C ARG A 143 4.92 -6.32 -7.67
N PRO A 144 4.33 -6.28 -8.89
CA PRO A 144 2.94 -5.90 -9.09
C PRO A 144 1.93 -6.71 -8.25
N ARG A 145 2.23 -7.97 -7.95
CA ARG A 145 1.40 -8.82 -7.06
C ARG A 145 1.21 -8.27 -5.66
N ASN A 146 2.13 -7.42 -5.18
CA ASN A 146 2.06 -6.76 -3.88
C ASN A 146 1.61 -5.30 -4.00
N ALA A 147 0.98 -4.88 -5.12
CA ALA A 147 0.63 -3.48 -5.34
C ALA A 147 -0.74 -3.29 -6.02
N LEU A 148 -1.41 -2.19 -5.65
CA LEU A 148 -2.70 -1.74 -6.16
C LEU A 148 -2.59 -0.30 -6.67
N THR A 149 -3.38 0.03 -7.71
CA THR A 149 -3.58 1.42 -8.15
C THR A 149 -4.80 2.03 -7.45
N LEU A 150 -4.58 3.07 -6.64
CA LEU A 150 -5.62 3.69 -5.81
C LEU A 150 -5.64 5.21 -5.99
N THR A 151 -6.80 5.85 -5.83
CA THR A 151 -6.83 7.29 -5.61
C THR A 151 -6.25 7.62 -4.23
N ARG A 152 -5.77 8.85 -4.04
CA ARG A 152 -5.19 9.32 -2.77
C ARG A 152 -6.05 8.98 -1.54
N PRO A 153 -7.38 9.22 -1.50
CA PRO A 153 -8.19 8.89 -0.32
C PRO A 153 -8.21 7.39 -0.01
N PHE A 154 -8.37 6.55 -1.04
CA PHE A 154 -8.37 5.11 -0.84
C PHE A 154 -7.01 4.55 -0.49
N HIS A 155 -5.92 5.11 -1.02
CA HIS A 155 -4.58 4.73 -0.61
C HIS A 155 -4.36 4.97 0.89
N VAL A 156 -4.78 6.14 1.40
CA VAL A 156 -4.71 6.44 2.84
C VAL A 156 -5.51 5.42 3.65
N HIS A 157 -6.80 5.24 3.34
CA HIS A 157 -7.66 4.34 4.11
C HIS A 157 -7.25 2.86 4.00
N PHE A 158 -6.74 2.43 2.84
CA PHE A 158 -6.21 1.08 2.67
C PHE A 158 -4.92 0.87 3.48
N GLY A 159 -4.01 1.85 3.48
CA GLY A 159 -2.81 1.83 4.30
C GLY A 159 -3.10 1.89 5.81
N GLU A 160 -4.19 2.53 6.21
CA GLU A 160 -4.65 2.56 7.60
C GLU A 160 -5.39 1.29 8.04
N PHE A 161 -5.51 0.30 7.14
CA PHE A 161 -6.26 -0.93 7.34
C PHE A 161 -7.75 -0.68 7.63
N GLN A 162 -8.30 0.40 7.09
CA GLN A 162 -9.73 0.72 7.18
C GLN A 162 -10.52 0.04 6.05
N ILE A 163 -9.92 -0.09 4.87
CA ILE A 163 -10.51 -0.77 3.71
C ILE A 163 -9.88 -2.15 3.53
N PHE A 164 -10.67 -3.17 3.22
CA PHE A 164 -10.19 -4.52 2.98
C PHE A 164 -10.94 -5.21 1.84
N PHE A 165 -10.32 -6.25 1.28
CA PHE A 165 -10.82 -7.01 0.12
C PHE A 165 -11.19 -8.42 0.57
N GLU A 166 -12.44 -8.81 0.35
CA GLU A 166 -12.95 -10.15 0.66
C GLU A 166 -13.23 -10.92 -0.62
N PRO A 167 -12.63 -12.11 -0.81
CA PRO A 167 -12.86 -12.90 -2.02
C PRO A 167 -14.32 -13.36 -2.08
N VAL A 168 -14.89 -13.34 -3.28
CA VAL A 168 -16.24 -13.85 -3.52
C VAL A 168 -16.11 -15.28 -4.08
N ALA A 169 -16.58 -16.28 -3.31
CA ALA A 169 -16.29 -17.69 -3.56
C ALA A 169 -16.87 -18.22 -4.89
N ASP A 170 -18.05 -17.73 -5.29
CA ASP A 170 -18.81 -18.22 -6.45
C ASP A 170 -18.79 -17.26 -7.65
N SER A 171 -17.80 -16.37 -7.72
CA SER A 171 -17.69 -15.40 -8.81
C SER A 171 -16.46 -15.65 -9.68
N GLN A 172 -16.26 -14.77 -10.66
CA GLN A 172 -15.06 -14.79 -11.49
C GLN A 172 -13.78 -14.69 -10.63
N PRO A 173 -12.66 -15.28 -11.07
CA PRO A 173 -11.37 -15.09 -10.41
C PRO A 173 -11.03 -13.61 -10.27
N HIS A 174 -10.34 -13.24 -9.19
CA HIS A 174 -9.97 -11.85 -8.87
C HIS A 174 -11.15 -10.90 -8.63
N THR A 175 -12.32 -11.43 -8.31
CA THR A 175 -13.46 -10.63 -7.83
C THR A 175 -13.48 -10.57 -6.30
N TYR A 176 -13.67 -9.36 -5.78
CA TYR A 176 -13.69 -9.07 -4.36
C TYR A 176 -14.88 -8.19 -4.00
N ARG A 177 -15.49 -8.49 -2.85
CA ARG A 177 -16.30 -7.55 -2.10
C ARG A 177 -15.34 -6.66 -1.31
N ILE A 178 -15.33 -5.38 -1.62
CA ILE A 178 -14.53 -4.37 -0.94
C ILE A 178 -15.42 -3.71 0.11
N ASP A 179 -15.00 -3.79 1.37
CA ASP A 179 -15.72 -3.18 2.49
C ASP A 179 -14.76 -2.33 3.34
N SER A 180 -15.33 -1.61 4.30
CA SER A 180 -14.59 -0.68 5.15
C SER A 180 -15.12 -0.66 6.58
N PHE A 181 -14.24 -0.39 7.53
CA PHE A 181 -14.59 -0.07 8.92
C PHE A 181 -14.99 1.40 9.13
N LEU A 182 -14.85 2.24 8.11
CA LEU A 182 -15.30 3.64 8.17
C LEU A 182 -16.83 3.73 8.09
N SER A 183 -17.36 4.81 8.66
CA SER A 183 -18.79 5.13 8.57
C SER A 183 -19.23 5.26 7.11
N ARG A 184 -20.45 4.81 6.80
CA ARG A 184 -21.11 5.01 5.50
C ARG A 184 -21.31 6.49 5.15
N TYR A 185 -21.21 7.40 6.12
CA TYR A 185 -21.15 8.84 5.84
C TYR A 185 -19.86 9.23 5.10
N ILE A 186 -18.74 8.57 5.43
CA ILE A 186 -17.43 8.82 4.80
C ILE A 186 -17.32 8.07 3.47
N LEU A 187 -17.78 6.81 3.43
CA LEU A 187 -17.72 5.94 2.26
C LEU A 187 -19.13 5.38 1.94
N PRO A 188 -20.02 6.18 1.34
CA PRO A 188 -21.40 5.80 1.06
C PRO A 188 -21.54 4.69 0.02
N GLU A 189 -20.58 4.55 -0.88
CA GLU A 189 -20.57 3.56 -1.95
C GLU A 189 -20.18 2.14 -1.50
N PHE A 190 -19.74 1.98 -0.24
CA PHE A 190 -19.33 0.68 0.30
C PHE A 190 -20.52 -0.05 0.98
N PRO A 191 -20.56 -1.40 0.94
CA PRO A 191 -19.62 -2.27 0.26
C PRO A 191 -19.90 -2.31 -1.25
N LEU A 192 -18.85 -2.50 -2.04
CA LEU A 192 -18.96 -2.64 -3.49
C LEU A 192 -18.20 -3.85 -3.98
N THR A 193 -18.58 -4.37 -5.16
CA THR A 193 -17.91 -5.52 -5.77
C THR A 193 -17.09 -5.08 -6.96
N ARG A 194 -15.86 -5.58 -7.05
CA ARG A 194 -14.92 -5.31 -8.15
C ARG A 194 -14.24 -6.58 -8.60
N THR A 195 -14.15 -6.74 -9.91
CA THR A 195 -13.23 -7.69 -10.54
C THR A 195 -11.98 -6.92 -10.92
N LEU A 196 -10.83 -7.31 -10.38
CA LEU A 196 -9.57 -6.63 -10.66
C LEU A 196 -9.10 -6.95 -12.08
N TYR A 197 -8.57 -5.94 -12.77
CA TYR A 197 -8.05 -6.09 -14.12
C TYR A 197 -6.86 -7.06 -14.17
N LEU A 198 -6.77 -7.78 -15.27
CA LEU A 198 -5.62 -8.61 -15.64
C LEU A 198 -4.96 -7.96 -16.85
N SER A 199 -3.63 -7.91 -16.87
CA SER A 199 -2.93 -7.48 -18.09
C SER A 199 -3.30 -8.42 -19.25
N GLU A 200 -3.54 -7.86 -20.44
CA GLU A 200 -4.05 -8.55 -21.63
C GLU A 200 -3.29 -9.86 -21.93
N ASN A 201 -1.95 -9.80 -21.86
CA ASN A 201 -1.07 -10.94 -22.09
C ASN A 201 -0.60 -11.65 -20.80
N ARG A 202 -1.16 -11.29 -19.64
CA ARG A 202 -0.77 -11.79 -18.30
C ARG A 202 0.72 -11.65 -18.00
N THR A 203 1.37 -10.66 -18.61
CA THR A 203 2.79 -10.36 -18.41
C THR A 203 3.04 -9.60 -17.11
N ILE A 204 2.03 -8.92 -16.59
CA ILE A 204 2.05 -8.21 -15.31
C ILE A 204 1.19 -8.97 -14.32
N ASP A 205 1.81 -9.39 -13.21
CA ASP A 205 1.14 -10.16 -12.16
C ASP A 205 -0.09 -9.42 -11.60
N PRO A 206 -1.23 -10.11 -11.43
CA PRO A 206 -2.37 -9.56 -10.71
C PRO A 206 -2.06 -9.39 -9.22
N PRO A 207 -2.82 -8.52 -8.51
CA PRO A 207 -2.76 -8.45 -7.06
C PRO A 207 -2.97 -9.84 -6.44
N SER A 208 -2.06 -10.23 -5.54
CA SER A 208 -2.08 -11.56 -4.93
C SER A 208 -3.27 -11.69 -3.99
N ALA A 209 -4.16 -12.64 -4.27
CA ALA A 209 -5.28 -12.98 -3.40
C ALA A 209 -4.82 -13.33 -1.98
N ARG A 210 -3.66 -14.00 -1.87
CA ARG A 210 -3.05 -14.38 -0.59
C ARG A 210 -2.59 -13.16 0.21
N LEU A 211 -1.97 -12.18 -0.45
CA LEU A 211 -1.55 -10.93 0.22
C LEU A 211 -2.76 -10.07 0.61
N LEU A 212 -3.81 -10.03 -0.22
CA LEU A 212 -5.07 -9.35 0.11
C LEU A 212 -5.78 -10.01 1.30
N ALA A 213 -5.81 -11.34 1.36
CA ALA A 213 -6.37 -12.09 2.49
C ALA A 213 -5.59 -11.81 3.79
N LEU A 214 -4.26 -11.76 3.72
CA LEU A 214 -3.42 -11.38 4.86
C LEU A 214 -3.66 -9.93 5.30
N HIS A 215 -3.75 -8.98 4.35
CA HIS A 215 -4.09 -7.59 4.66
C HIS A 215 -5.46 -7.49 5.35
N ARG A 216 -6.49 -8.17 4.83
CA ARG A 216 -7.82 -8.26 5.44
C ARG A 216 -7.76 -8.81 6.86
N ALA A 217 -7.04 -9.93 7.08
CA ALA A 217 -6.89 -10.50 8.42
C ALA A 217 -6.26 -9.50 9.40
N ILE A 218 -5.22 -8.78 8.96
CA ILE A 218 -4.57 -7.72 9.73
C ILE A 218 -5.54 -6.57 10.00
N ALA A 219 -6.37 -6.18 9.02
CA ALA A 219 -7.37 -5.14 9.20
C ALA A 219 -8.39 -5.50 10.29
N HIS A 220 -8.97 -6.71 10.22
CA HIS A 220 -9.92 -7.18 11.24
C HIS A 220 -9.30 -7.28 12.63
N ILE A 221 -8.08 -7.80 12.76
CA ILE A 221 -7.43 -7.88 14.07
C ILE A 221 -7.15 -6.47 14.63
N ILE A 222 -6.68 -5.51 13.82
CA ILE A 222 -6.46 -4.11 14.26
C ILE A 222 -7.76 -3.49 14.75
N HIS A 223 -8.84 -3.69 13.99
CA HIS A 223 -10.16 -3.11 14.29
C HIS A 223 -10.76 -3.72 15.57
N PHE A 224 -10.82 -5.05 15.67
CA PHE A 224 -11.49 -5.73 16.78
C PHE A 224 -10.66 -5.82 18.07
N SER A 225 -9.34 -5.68 18.00
CA SER A 225 -8.49 -5.66 19.21
C SER A 225 -8.48 -4.31 19.94
N ALA A 226 -9.21 -3.30 19.44
CA ALA A 226 -9.07 -1.89 19.81
C ALA A 226 -7.64 -1.35 19.70
N ALA A 227 -6.71 -2.12 19.12
CA ALA A 227 -5.34 -1.70 18.91
C ALA A 227 -5.28 -0.52 17.94
N ALA A 228 -6.28 -0.34 17.06
CA ALA A 228 -6.36 0.82 16.18
C ALA A 228 -6.24 2.14 16.96
N GLU A 229 -7.07 2.35 17.98
CA GLU A 229 -7.11 3.59 18.77
C GLU A 229 -5.82 3.79 19.57
N TYR A 230 -5.28 2.71 20.15
CA TYR A 230 -4.02 2.74 20.87
C TYR A 230 -2.84 3.07 19.94
N ILE A 231 -2.76 2.41 18.78
CA ILE A 231 -1.73 2.67 17.75
C ILE A 231 -1.84 4.12 17.26
N ASP A 232 -3.05 4.61 16.97
CA ASP A 232 -3.25 5.96 16.43
C ASP A 232 -2.95 7.05 17.46
N LYS A 233 -3.28 6.81 18.74
CA LYS A 233 -2.87 7.67 19.85
C LYS A 233 -1.35 7.73 19.94
N LEU A 234 -0.68 6.58 19.95
CA LEU A 234 0.78 6.51 20.03
C LEU A 234 1.46 7.18 18.83
N LEU A 235 0.95 7.00 17.61
CA LEU A 235 1.45 7.69 16.42
C LEU A 235 1.25 9.21 16.50
N ARG A 236 0.11 9.69 17.01
CA ARG A 236 -0.15 11.13 17.21
C ARG A 236 0.75 11.74 18.27
N GLU A 237 1.01 11.04 19.37
CA GLU A 237 1.95 11.47 20.42
C GLU A 237 3.36 11.62 19.85
N MET A 238 3.80 10.66 19.04
CA MET A 238 5.10 10.70 18.35
C MET A 238 5.19 11.82 17.29
N GLU A 239 4.10 12.14 16.59
CA GLU A 239 4.05 13.22 15.59
C GLU A 239 3.97 14.62 16.25
N GLY A 240 3.38 14.73 17.45
CA GLY A 240 3.21 15.98 18.19
C GLY A 240 4.40 16.40 19.07
N GLN A 241 5.26 15.46 19.48
CA GLN A 241 6.40 15.73 20.37
C GLN A 241 7.72 15.88 19.58
N GLY A 242 7.85 16.99 18.88
CA GLY A 242 9.13 17.47 18.33
C GLY A 242 10.09 18.06 19.39
N VAL A 243 10.00 17.64 20.66
CA VAL A 243 10.89 18.13 21.73
C VAL A 243 11.34 16.94 22.57
N CYS A 244 12.59 16.55 22.40
CA CYS A 244 13.30 15.59 23.25
C CYS A 244 13.15 15.99 24.73
N ALA A 245 12.83 15.03 25.61
CA ALA A 245 13.03 15.22 27.04
C ALA A 245 14.51 15.53 27.30
N ALA A 246 14.78 16.47 28.21
CA ALA A 246 16.11 16.99 28.52
C ALA A 246 17.07 15.95 29.14
N ASP A 247 16.61 14.72 29.39
CA ASP A 247 17.38 13.64 30.01
C ASP A 247 18.05 12.69 28.98
N GLY A 248 17.86 12.92 27.68
CA GLY A 248 18.49 12.11 26.62
C GLY A 248 17.94 10.70 26.51
N SER A 249 16.87 10.35 27.24
CA SER A 249 16.19 9.07 27.07
C SER A 249 15.25 9.16 25.87
N THR A 250 15.37 8.21 24.91
CA THR A 250 14.38 8.11 23.83
C THR A 250 13.16 7.37 24.35
N GLU A 251 11.96 7.86 24.04
CA GLU A 251 10.68 7.30 24.52
C GLU A 251 10.43 5.84 24.09
N ILE A 252 11.20 5.35 23.10
CA ILE A 252 11.31 3.94 22.73
C ILE A 252 11.77 3.08 23.92
N ASP A 253 12.69 3.59 24.74
CA ASP A 253 13.24 2.90 25.91
C ASP A 253 12.18 2.77 27.03
N ARG A 254 11.33 3.79 27.19
CA ARG A 254 10.16 3.73 28.08
C ARG A 254 9.09 2.75 27.60
N LEU A 255 8.86 2.67 26.30
CA LEU A 255 7.88 1.74 25.70
C LEU A 255 8.34 0.27 25.78
N LEU A 256 9.64 0.00 25.58
CA LEU A 256 10.21 -1.33 25.80
C LEU A 256 10.08 -1.77 27.27
N THR A 257 10.24 -0.82 28.20
CA THR A 257 10.10 -1.07 29.65
C THR A 257 8.65 -1.42 30.05
N LEU A 258 7.64 -0.82 29.39
CA LEU A 258 6.23 -1.10 29.66
C LEU A 258 5.77 -2.44 29.04
N GLY A 259 6.30 -2.83 27.88
CA GLY A 259 5.98 -4.11 27.23
C GLY A 259 6.59 -5.33 27.92
N LEU A 260 7.75 -5.19 28.58
CA LEU A 260 8.44 -6.29 29.27
C LEU A 260 7.90 -6.60 30.68
N ARG A 261 7.13 -5.68 31.28
CA ARG A 261 6.50 -5.91 32.60
C ARG A 261 5.27 -6.82 32.57
N GLY A 262 4.79 -7.20 31.38
CA GLY A 262 3.68 -8.15 31.22
C GLY A 262 4.09 -9.63 31.27
N TRP A 263 5.39 -9.96 31.37
CA TRP A 263 5.89 -11.34 31.32
C TRP A 263 6.81 -11.74 32.48
N SER A 264 6.63 -11.17 33.67
CA SER A 264 7.15 -11.81 34.88
C SER A 264 6.17 -12.89 35.32
N VAL A 265 6.37 -14.13 34.81
CA VAL A 265 5.80 -15.31 35.45
C VAL A 265 6.47 -15.45 36.81
N SER A 266 5.65 -15.37 37.86
CA SER A 266 6.04 -15.68 39.24
C SER A 266 6.43 -17.17 39.33
N THR A 267 7.66 -17.44 39.73
CA THR A 267 8.04 -18.69 40.41
C THR A 267 8.17 -18.41 41.89
#